data_AF-A0A4Q6BFA5-F1
#
_entry.id   AF-A0A4Q6BFA5-F1
#
_cell.length_a   1.000
_cell.length_b   1.000
_cell.length_c   1.000
_cell.angle_alpha   90.00
_cell.angle_beta   90.00
_cell.angle_gamma   90.00
#
_symmetry.space_group_name_H-M   'P 1'
#
loop_
_entity.id
_entity.type
_entity.pdbx_description
1 polymer ?
#
loop_
_entity_poly.entity_id
_entity_poly.type
_entity_poly.pdbx_seq_one_letter_code
_entity_poly.pdbx_strand_id
1 'polypeptide(L)'
;AEDRRAETIKKKLEAEGIDTIWASSKTRLSKYHTASPEDRAMQIFVVDQYDRWDKPAPIDKSTEIFTRYEGARIIDRLYVAPENYADAEKLLTER
;
A
#
# COMPACT_ATOMS: atom_id res chain seq x y z
N ALA A 1 -3.17 9.64 4.92
CA ALA A 1 -4.04 8.49 4.57
C ALA A 1 -4.58 8.70 3.16
N GLU A 2 -3.73 8.53 2.15
CA GLU A 2 -4.06 8.71 0.74
C GLU A 2 -5.09 7.68 0.22
N ASP A 3 -5.13 6.48 0.82
CA ASP A 3 -6.12 5.43 0.52
C ASP A 3 -7.57 5.93 0.61
N ARG A 4 -7.89 6.80 1.58
CA ARG A 4 -9.26 7.28 1.79
C ARG A 4 -9.75 8.15 0.64
N ARG A 5 -8.85 8.88 -0.04
CA ARG A 5 -9.22 9.78 -1.13
C ARG A 5 -9.54 8.99 -2.40
N ALA A 6 -8.69 8.04 -2.77
CA ALA A 6 -8.91 7.17 -3.93
C ALA A 6 -10.19 6.34 -3.76
N GLU A 7 -10.44 5.80 -2.56
CA GLU A 7 -11.66 5.04 -2.26
C GLU A 7 -12.91 5.91 -2.32
N THR A 8 -12.85 7.15 -1.82
CA THR A 8 -13.98 8.10 -1.89
C THR A 8 -14.32 8.46 -3.33
N ILE A 9 -13.30 8.68 -4.17
CA ILE A 9 -13.46 9.00 -5.59
C ILE A 9 -14.07 7.80 -6.33
N LYS A 10 -13.55 6.59 -6.08
CA LYS A 10 -14.10 5.34 -6.64
C LYS A 10 -15.59 5.22 -6.34
N LYS A 11 -15.98 5.39 -5.07
CA LYS A 11 -17.38 5.32 -4.64
C LYS A 11 -18.27 6.37 -5.32
N LYS A 12 -17.77 7.58 -5.54
CA LYS A 12 -18.51 8.63 -6.27
C LYS A 12 -18.75 8.24 -7.73
N LEU A 13 -17.73 7.72 -8.42
CA LEU A 13 -17.84 7.31 -9.81
C LEU A 13 -18.75 6.09 -9.97
N GLU A 14 -18.64 5.11 -9.07
CA GLU A 14 -19.53 3.94 -9.06
C GLU A 14 -21.00 4.33 -8.78
N ALA A 15 -21.25 5.35 -7.95
CA ALA A 15 -22.61 5.84 -7.68
C ALA A 15 -23.28 6.47 -8.91
N GLU A 16 -22.48 7.03 -9.82
CA GLU A 16 -22.92 7.59 -11.12
C GLU A 16 -22.97 6.52 -12.23
N GLY A 17 -22.74 5.24 -11.88
CA GLY A 17 -22.74 4.13 -12.84
C GLY A 17 -21.48 4.03 -13.70
N ILE A 18 -20.41 4.76 -13.36
CA ILE A 18 -19.13 4.69 -14.06
C ILE A 18 -18.30 3.56 -13.46
N ASP A 19 -18.07 2.51 -14.24
CA ASP A 19 -17.20 1.41 -13.84
C ASP A 19 -15.75 1.89 -13.71
N THR A 20 -15.09 1.48 -12.62
CA THR A 20 -13.75 1.96 -12.26
C THR A 20 -12.84 0.84 -11.82
N ILE A 21 -11.65 0.80 -12.42
CA ILE A 21 -10.57 -0.11 -11.99
C ILE A 21 -9.59 0.70 -11.14
N TRP A 22 -9.48 0.35 -9.86
CA TRP A 22 -8.48 0.94 -8.97
C TRP A 22 -7.22 0.07 -8.95
N ALA A 23 -6.08 0.69 -9.27
CA ALA A 23 -4.76 0.10 -9.14
C ALA A 23 -3.92 0.94 -8.18
N SER A 24 -3.39 0.30 -7.14
CA SER A 24 -2.51 0.95 -6.17
C SER A 24 -1.13 0.30 -6.19
N SER A 25 -0.09 1.12 -6.19
CA SER A 25 1.30 0.66 -6.08
C SER A 25 1.72 0.35 -4.64
N LYS A 26 0.75 0.30 -3.71
CA LYS A 26 0.92 -0.08 -2.31
C LYS A 26 1.29 -1.56 -2.18
N THR A 27 2.49 -1.88 -2.64
CA THR A 27 3.07 -3.21 -2.48
C THR A 27 3.66 -3.25 -1.08
N ARG A 28 2.86 -3.69 -0.11
CA ARG A 28 3.40 -4.14 1.17
C ARG A 28 4.34 -5.30 0.85
N LEU A 29 5.55 -5.35 1.41
CA LEU A 29 6.41 -6.54 1.37
C LEU A 29 5.63 -7.68 2.06
N SER A 30 4.84 -8.40 1.26
CA SER A 30 3.69 -9.20 1.71
C SER A 30 4.07 -10.33 2.64
N LYS A 31 5.34 -10.76 2.62
CA LYS A 31 5.88 -11.83 3.48
C LYS A 31 6.19 -11.41 4.91
N TYR A 32 6.37 -10.12 5.20
CA TYR A 32 6.84 -9.66 6.52
C TYR A 32 5.88 -8.69 7.22
N HIS A 33 4.79 -8.28 6.56
CA HIS A 33 3.84 -7.28 7.07
C HIS A 33 2.40 -7.79 7.15
N THR A 34 2.11 -8.98 6.61
CA THR A 34 0.80 -9.63 6.70
C THR A 34 0.81 -10.51 7.94
N ALA A 35 0.65 -9.90 9.11
CA ALA A 35 0.63 -10.63 10.36
C ALA A 35 -0.78 -11.20 10.61
N SER A 36 -1.12 -12.32 9.98
CA SER A 36 -2.04 -13.25 10.64
C SER A 36 -1.37 -13.69 11.97
N PRO A 37 -2.13 -14.08 13.01
CA PRO A 37 -1.54 -14.57 14.26
C PRO A 37 -0.54 -15.71 14.04
N GLU A 38 -0.76 -16.53 13.01
CA GLU A 38 0.10 -17.64 12.60
C GLU A 38 1.39 -17.15 11.91
N ASP A 39 1.32 -16.10 11.08
CA ASP A 39 2.51 -15.51 10.44
C ASP A 39 3.43 -14.78 11.43
N ARG A 40 2.89 -14.25 12.55
CA ARG A 40 3.72 -13.69 13.64
C ARG A 40 4.63 -14.74 14.28
N ALA A 41 4.24 -16.02 14.22
CA ALA A 41 5.07 -17.11 14.74
C ALA A 41 6.26 -17.43 13.81
N MET A 42 6.26 -16.97 12.55
CA MET A 42 7.34 -17.18 11.57
C MET A 42 8.26 -15.96 11.42
N GLN A 43 8.35 -15.10 12.44
CA GLN A 43 9.21 -13.91 12.39
C GLN A 43 10.69 -14.32 12.32
N ILE A 44 11.39 -13.87 11.27
CA ILE A 44 12.83 -14.12 11.11
C ILE A 44 13.60 -13.12 11.98
N PHE A 45 14.43 -13.64 12.87
CA PHE A 45 15.35 -12.86 13.69
C PHE A 45 16.77 -12.95 13.14
N VAL A 46 17.45 -11.82 13.11
CA VAL A 46 18.84 -11.67 12.66
C VAL A 46 19.72 -11.44 13.88
N VAL A 47 20.86 -12.11 13.92
CA VAL A 47 21.89 -11.94 14.95
C VAL A 47 23.10 -11.29 14.30
N ASP A 48 23.68 -10.28 14.94
CA ASP A 48 24.93 -9.70 14.48
C ASP A 48 26.09 -10.65 14.77
N GLN A 49 26.84 -11.03 13.74
CA GLN A 49 28.00 -11.91 13.87
C GLN A 49 29.18 -11.22 14.58
N TYR A 50 29.22 -9.89 14.59
CA TYR A 50 30.26 -9.08 15.22
C TYR A 50 29.97 -8.75 16.68
N ASP A 51 28.69 -8.77 17.10
CA ASP A 51 28.27 -8.62 18.48
C ASP A 51 27.51 -9.86 18.99
N ARG A 52 28.26 -10.80 19.56
CA ARG A 52 27.74 -12.07 20.07
C ARG A 52 26.88 -11.94 21.33
N TRP A 53 26.88 -10.77 21.97
CA TRP A 53 26.08 -10.50 23.17
C TRP A 53 24.79 -9.76 22.86
N ASP A 54 24.64 -9.28 21.62
CA ASP A 54 23.43 -8.60 21.19
C ASP A 54 22.25 -9.57 21.06
N LYS A 55 21.06 -9.03 21.28
CA LYS A 55 19.83 -9.82 21.20
C LYS A 55 19.40 -9.94 19.74
N PRO A 56 18.91 -11.11 19.31
CA PRO A 56 18.35 -11.26 17.97
C PRO A 56 17.26 -10.21 17.71
N ALA A 57 17.42 -9.44 16.65
CA ALA A 57 16.48 -8.40 16.25
C ALA A 57 15.63 -8.87 15.05
N PRO A 58 14.36 -8.47 14.96
CA PRO A 58 13.53 -8.76 13.79
C PRO A 58 14.14 -8.20 12.50
N ILE A 59 14.10 -8.98 11.41
CA ILE A 59 14.69 -8.61 10.11
C ILE A 59 14.18 -7.26 9.55
N ASP A 60 12.94 -6.90 9.85
CA ASP A 60 12.30 -5.63 9.48
C ASP A 60 12.92 -4.42 10.18
N LYS A 61 13.58 -4.63 11.33
CA LYS A 61 14.32 -3.60 12.07
C LYS A 61 15.81 -3.62 11.79
N SER A 62 16.34 -4.73 11.27
CA SER A 62 17.76 -4.89 10.99
C SER A 62 18.22 -4.27 9.66
N THR A 63 17.29 -3.86 8.79
CA THR A 63 17.65 -3.31 7.47
C THR A 63 16.79 -2.09 7.11
N GLU A 64 17.43 -1.06 6.55
CA GLU A 64 16.74 0.16 6.06
C GLU A 64 15.79 -0.10 4.87
N ILE A 65 15.87 -1.28 4.24
CA ILE A 65 15.06 -1.59 3.06
C ILE A 65 13.57 -1.47 3.39
N PHE A 66 13.14 -1.88 4.58
CA PHE A 66 11.73 -1.78 4.98
C PHE A 66 11.31 -0.32 5.18
N THR A 67 12.13 0.49 5.83
CA THR A 67 11.90 1.93 6.02
C THR A 67 11.87 2.69 4.69
N ARG A 68 12.76 2.37 3.75
CA ARG A 68 12.83 3.03 2.44
C ARG A 68 11.64 2.71 1.56
N TYR A 69 11.13 1.48 1.61
CA TYR A 69 9.92 1.10 0.88
C TYR A 69 8.65 1.62 1.57
N GLU A 70 8.62 1.78 2.90
CA GLU A 70 7.51 2.41 3.61
C GLU A 70 7.35 3.90 3.22
N GLY A 71 8.47 4.60 3.04
CA GLY A 71 8.49 6.00 2.57
C GLY A 71 8.36 6.18 1.05
N ALA A 72 8.31 5.09 0.26
CA ALA A 72 8.15 5.21 -1.18
C ALA A 72 6.76 5.76 -1.51
N ARG A 73 6.70 6.76 -2.41
CA ARG A 73 5.46 7.40 -2.83
C ARG A 73 4.46 6.35 -3.33
N ILE A 74 3.32 6.23 -2.65
CA ILE A 74 2.21 5.38 -3.10
C ILE A 74 1.59 6.07 -4.31
N ILE A 75 1.45 5.33 -5.40
CA ILE A 75 0.79 5.80 -6.62
C ILE A 75 -0.54 5.06 -6.73
N ASP A 76 -1.63 5.80 -6.51
CA ASP A 76 -2.99 5.37 -6.81
C ASP A 76 -3.37 5.80 -8.23
N ARG A 77 -3.88 4.85 -9.01
CA ARG A 77 -4.41 5.07 -10.36
C ARG A 77 -5.84 4.58 -10.42
N LEU A 78 -6.73 5.40 -10.96
CA LEU A 78 -8.11 5.03 -11.22
C LEU A 78 -8.33 5.08 -12.72
N TYR A 79 -8.73 3.95 -13.30
CA TYR A 79 -9.03 3.82 -14.72
C TYR A 79 -10.54 3.83 -14.92
N VAL A 80 -10.97 4.57 -15.93
CA VAL A 80 -12.37 4.62 -16.42
C VAL A 80 -12.38 4.28 -17.89
N ALA A 81 -13.53 3.83 -18.39
CA ALA A 81 -13.74 3.68 -19.83
C ALA A 81 -13.54 5.05 -20.54
N PRO A 82 -12.98 5.07 -21.76
CA PRO A 82 -12.70 6.32 -22.47
C PRO A 82 -13.98 7.13 -22.76
N GLU A 83 -15.10 6.45 -22.97
CA GLU A 83 -16.42 7.06 -23.13
C GLU A 83 -16.89 7.85 -21.89
N ASN A 84 -16.46 7.43 -20.70
CA ASN A 84 -16.84 8.05 -19.42
C ASN A 84 -15.79 9.05 -18.92
N TYR A 85 -14.72 9.31 -19.69
CA TYR A 85 -13.60 10.16 -19.25
C TYR A 85 -14.08 11.59 -18.93
N ALA A 86 -14.89 12.18 -19.81
CA ALA A 86 -15.35 13.56 -19.65
C ALA A 86 -16.23 13.75 -18.40
N ASP A 87 -17.07 12.77 -18.08
CA ASP A 87 -17.95 12.83 -16.92
C ASP A 87 -17.17 12.53 -15.62
N ALA A 88 -16.22 11.59 -15.68
CA ALA A 88 -15.31 11.33 -14.58
C ALA A 88 -14.43 12.55 -14.26
N GLU A 89 -13.95 13.27 -15.28
CA GLU A 89 -13.12 14.47 -15.11
C GLU A 89 -13.90 15.62 -14.43
N LYS A 90 -15.18 15.81 -14.79
CA LYS A 90 -16.06 16.80 -14.12
C LYS A 90 -16.24 16.47 -12.65
N LEU A 91 -16.58 15.22 -12.34
CA LEU A 91 -16.77 14.72 -10.96
C LEU A 91 -15.51 14.86 -10.09
N LEU A 92 -14.32 14.84 -10.71
CA LEU A 92 -13.04 15.02 -10.04
C LEU A 92 -12.66 16.50 -9.83
N THR A 93 -13.18 17.40 -10.67
CA THR A 93 -12.82 18.83 -10.70
C THR A 93 -13.82 19.69 -9.93
N GLU A 94 -15.10 19.27 -9.85
CA GLU A 94 -16.11 19.92 -9.01
C GLU A 94 -15.78 19.71 -7.53
N ARG A 95 -15.59 20.83 -6.82
CA ARG A 95 -14.99 20.92 -5.50
C ARG A 95 -16.02 21.21 -4.42
#